data_AF-A0A1M5KD39-F1
#
_entry.id   AF-A0A1M5KD39-F1
#
_cell.length_a   1.000
_cell.length_b   1.000
_cell.length_c   1.000
_cell.angle_alpha   90.00
_cell.angle_beta   90.00
_cell.angle_gamma   90.00
#
_symmetry.space_group_name_H-M   'P 1'
#
loop_
_entity.id
_entity.type
_entity.pdbx_description
1 polymer ?
#
loop_
_entity_poly.entity_id
_entity_poly.type
_entity_poly.pdbx_seq_one_letter_code
_entity_poly.pdbx_strand_id
1 'polypeptide(L)' 'MTLSRRASLFLLAFAVWTWVIWPNFLRNIWNDPRSWADGGGPTSFFTVHLLLVLASLAFGTVIGVMGWRGWRAARARSRD' A
#
# COMPACT_ATOMS: atom_id res chain seq x y z
N MET A 1 0.83 -17.69 17.16
CA MET A 1 -0.14 -18.25 16.19
C MET A 1 0.40 -18.08 14.78
N THR A 2 0.29 -19.08 13.90
CA THR A 2 0.74 -18.93 12.49
C THR A 2 -0.44 -18.55 11.60
N LEU A 3 -0.20 -17.71 10.58
CA LEU A 3 -1.22 -17.35 9.59
C LEU A 3 -1.59 -18.57 8.73
N SER A 4 -2.88 -18.75 8.44
CA SER A 4 -3.34 -19.76 7.48
C SER A 4 -2.91 -19.39 6.06
N ARG A 5 -2.88 -20.36 5.14
CA ARG A 5 -2.55 -20.12 3.73
C ARG A 5 -3.52 -19.13 3.08
N ARG A 6 -4.83 -19.26 3.37
CA ARG A 6 -5.88 -18.36 2.85
C ARG A 6 -5.70 -16.93 3.37
N ALA A 7 -5.46 -16.76 4.68
CA ALA A 7 -5.19 -15.45 5.25
C ALA A 7 -3.92 -14.82 4.65
N SER A 8 -2.86 -15.60 4.46
CA SER A 8 -1.61 -15.13 3.86
C SER A 8 -1.81 -14.63 2.41
N LEU A 9 -2.58 -15.36 1.61
CA LEU A 9 -2.94 -14.95 0.25
C LEU A 9 -3.80 -13.68 0.25
N PHE A 10 -4.74 -13.56 1.18
CA PHE A 10 -5.55 -12.36 1.33
C PHE A 10 -4.68 -11.12 1.64
N LEU A 11 -3.73 -11.23 2.57
CA LEU A 11 -2.80 -10.14 2.89
C LEU A 11 -1.93 -9.74 1.69
N LEU A 12 -1.48 -10.72 0.90
CA LEU A 12 -0.74 -10.45 -0.35
C LEU A 12 -1.61 -9.73 -1.38
N ALA A 13 -2.84 -10.19 -1.60
CA ALA A 13 -3.77 -9.54 -2.52
C ALA A 13 -4.09 -8.10 -2.07
N PHE A 14 -4.28 -7.88 -0.77
CA PHE A 14 -4.49 -6.55 -0.21
C PHE A 14 -3.27 -5.63 -0.40
N ALA A 15 -2.06 -6.16 -0.25
CA ALA A 15 -0.83 -5.40 -0.49
C ALA A 15 -0.72 -4.98 -1.97
N VAL A 16 -1.00 -5.90 -2.91
CA VAL A 16 -1.02 -5.60 -4.34
C VAL A 16 -2.08 -4.54 -4.66
N TRP A 17 -3.30 -4.70 -4.14
CA TRP A 17 -4.37 -3.71 -4.31
C TRP A 17 -3.96 -2.33 -3.82
N THR A 18 -3.37 -2.25 -2.62
CA THR A 18 -2.84 -1.00 -2.04
C THR A 18 -1.82 -0.35 -2.96
N TRP A 19 -0.86 -1.13 -3.48
CA TRP A 19 0.17 -0.63 -4.41
C TRP A 19 -0.36 -0.23 -5.78
N VAL A 20 -1.53 -0.74 -6.21
CA VAL A 20 -2.19 -0.29 -7.44
C VAL A 20 -2.94 1.01 -7.21
N ILE A 21 -3.71 1.12 -6.13
CA ILE A 21 -4.61 2.27 -5.91
C ILE A 21 -3.84 3.54 -5.57
N TRP A 22 -2.91 3.48 -4.62
CA TRP A 22 -2.34 4.70 -4.04
C TRP A 22 -1.42 5.49 -4.98
N PRO A 23 -0.57 4.87 -5.83
CA PRO A 23 0.19 5.62 -6.83
C PRO A 23 -0.70 6.27 -7.89
N ASN A 24 -1.79 5.59 -8.30
CA ASN A 24 -2.77 6.16 -9.21
C ASN A 24 -3.51 7.34 -8.57
N PHE A 25 -3.90 7.20 -7.30
CA PHE A 25 -4.49 8.28 -6.53
C PHE A 25 -3.54 9.49 -6.40
N LEU A 26 -2.26 9.26 -6.08
CA LEU A 26 -1.27 10.34 -6.00
C LEU A 26 -1.10 11.06 -7.35
N ARG A 27 -1.12 10.33 -8.47
CA ARG A 27 -1.09 10.93 -9.81
C ARG A 27 -2.30 11.84 -10.04
N ASN A 28 -3.49 11.41 -9.61
CA ASN A 28 -4.69 12.22 -9.75
C ASN A 28 -4.62 13.48 -8.87
N ILE A 29 -4.13 13.35 -7.63
CA ILE A 29 -3.91 14.49 -6.75
C ILE A 29 -2.87 15.45 -7.34
N TRP A 30 -1.75 14.95 -7.87
CA TRP A 30 -0.73 15.77 -8.51
C TRP A 30 -1.31 16.62 -9.65
N ASN A 31 -2.26 16.08 -10.42
CA ASN A 31 -2.92 16.77 -11.53
C ASN A 31 -4.11 17.65 -11.10
N ASP A 32 -4.50 17.64 -9.82
CA ASP A 32 -5.59 18.47 -9.31
C ASP A 32 -5.11 19.93 -9.14
N PRO A 33 -5.83 20.93 -9.71
CA PRO A 33 -5.44 22.34 -9.57
C PRO A 33 -5.26 22.80 -8.12
N ARG A 34 -5.98 22.20 -7.16
CA ARG A 34 -5.86 22.54 -5.73
C ARG A 34 -4.52 22.14 -5.12
N SER A 35 -3.74 21.29 -5.79
CA SER A 35 -2.44 20.82 -5.29
C SER A 35 -1.33 21.87 -5.38
N TRP A 36 -1.49 22.86 -6.25
CA TRP A 36 -0.46 23.85 -6.55
C TRP A 36 -1.00 25.25 -6.30
N ALA A 37 -0.25 26.04 -5.53
CA ALA A 37 -0.53 27.46 -5.37
C ALA A 37 -0.10 28.23 -6.63
N ASP A 38 -0.61 29.45 -6.81
CA ASP A 38 -0.27 30.31 -7.96
C ASP A 38 1.25 30.57 -8.10
N GLY A 39 2.00 30.50 -7.00
CA GLY A 39 3.47 30.59 -6.97
C GLY A 39 4.21 29.28 -7.27
N GLY A 40 3.52 28.21 -7.67
CA GLY A 40 4.09 26.91 -8.03
C GLY A 40 4.46 25.99 -6.86
N GLY A 41 4.25 26.42 -5.62
CA GLY A 41 4.50 25.61 -4.41
C GLY A 41 3.37 24.62 -4.09
N PRO A 42 3.66 23.53 -3.37
CA PRO A 42 2.63 22.58 -2.93
C PRO A 42 1.71 23.22 -1.89
N THR A 43 0.42 22.94 -1.98
CA THR A 43 -0.57 23.37 -0.97
C THR A 43 -0.68 22.36 0.17
N SER A 44 -1.40 22.74 1.23
CA SER A 44 -1.79 21.80 2.30
C SER A 44 -2.64 20.65 1.75
N PHE A 45 -3.45 20.89 0.71
CA PHE A 45 -4.21 19.84 0.04
C PHE A 45 -3.27 18.78 -0.53
N PHE A 46 -2.27 19.16 -1.33
CA PHE A 46 -1.29 18.21 -1.84
C PHE A 46 -0.53 17.50 -0.71
N THR A 47 -0.05 18.27 0.26
CA THR A 47 0.82 17.78 1.33
C THR A 47 0.15 16.70 2.18
N VAL A 48 -1.10 16.91 2.60
CA VAL A 48 -1.85 15.92 3.39
C VAL A 48 -2.05 14.63 2.59
N HIS A 49 -2.44 14.74 1.31
CA HIS A 49 -2.65 13.56 0.48
C HIS A 49 -1.36 12.80 0.19
N LEU A 50 -0.25 13.50 -0.02
CA LEU A 50 1.07 12.87 -0.16
C LEU A 50 1.42 12.06 1.10
N LEU A 51 1.25 12.64 2.29
CA LEU A 51 1.49 11.93 3.56
C LEU A 51 0.59 10.71 3.72
N LEU A 52 -0.70 10.83 3.39
CA LEU A 52 -1.65 9.71 3.41
C LEU A 52 -1.25 8.59 2.45
N VAL A 53 -0.80 8.93 1.23
CA VAL A 53 -0.28 7.96 0.25
C VAL A 53 0.94 7.24 0.81
N LEU A 54 1.93 7.97 1.33
CA LEU A 54 3.16 7.39 1.85
C LEU A 54 2.90 6.46 3.04
N ALA A 55 2.06 6.89 3.99
CA ALA A 55 1.66 6.06 5.12
C ALA A 55 0.94 4.79 4.66
N SER A 56 0.02 4.91 3.70
CA SER A 56 -0.74 3.78 3.18
C SER A 56 0.14 2.78 2.43
N LEU A 57 1.11 3.25 1.63
CA LEU A 57 2.08 2.40 0.95
C LEU A 57 3.00 1.69 1.95
N ALA A 58 3.42 2.38 3.02
CA ALA A 58 4.21 1.77 4.09
C ALA A 58 3.43 0.63 4.78
N PHE A 59 2.18 0.89 5.18
CA PHE A 59 1.33 -0.14 5.79
C PHE A 59 1.03 -1.30 4.83
N GLY A 60 0.70 -1.01 3.57
CA GLY A 60 0.49 -2.03 2.54
C GLY A 60 1.71 -2.92 2.34
N THR A 61 2.90 -2.34 2.38
CA THR A 61 4.17 -3.08 2.28
C THR A 61 4.41 -3.98 3.49
N VAL A 62 4.21 -3.48 4.71
CA VAL A 62 4.31 -4.30 5.94
C VAL A 62 3.33 -5.46 5.90
N ILE A 63 2.08 -5.21 5.49
CA ILE A 63 1.05 -6.24 5.30
C ILE A 63 1.49 -7.28 4.25
N GLY A 64 2.04 -6.83 3.12
CA GLY A 64 2.56 -7.71 2.07
C GLY A 64 3.70 -8.60 2.57
N VAL A 65 4.63 -8.05 3.36
CA VAL A 65 5.72 -8.83 3.99
C VAL A 65 5.17 -9.87 4.95
N MET A 66 4.16 -9.53 5.77
CA MET A 66 3.50 -10.51 6.66
C MET A 66 2.82 -11.62 5.87
N GLY A 67 2.07 -11.28 4.81
CA GLY A 67 1.43 -12.23 3.92
C GLY A 67 2.43 -13.16 3.22
N TRP A 68 3.54 -12.61 2.72
CA TRP A 68 4.62 -13.37 2.08
C TRP A 68 5.25 -14.38 3.04
N ARG A 69 5.61 -13.93 4.26
CA ARG A 69 6.19 -14.78 5.30
C ARG A 69 5.23 -15.90 5.71
N GLY A 70 3.94 -15.58 5.90
CA GLY A 70 2.90 -16.55 6.22
C GLY A 70 2.72 -17.60 5.11
N TRP A 71 2.70 -17.17 3.85
CA TRP A 71 2.57 -18.06 2.70
C TRP A 71 3.76 -19.00 2.54
N ARG A 72 4.99 -18.50 2.69
CA ARG A 72 6.21 -19.34 2.66
C ARG A 72 6.20 -20.40 3.77
N ALA A 73 5.85 -20.01 4.99
CA ALA A 73 5.78 -20.94 6.12
C ALA A 73 4.69 -22.01 5.94
N ALA A 74 3.52 -21.64 5.40
CA ALA A 74 2.46 -22.59 5.10
C ALA A 74 2.83 -23.58 3.98
N ARG A 75 3.57 -23.12 2.96
CA ARG A 75 4.04 -23.96 1.86
C ARG A 75 5.12 -24.96 2.26
N ALA A 76 5.97 -24.60 3.23
CA ALA A 76 6.94 -25.53 3.80
C ALA A 76 6.24 -26.71 4.49
N ARG A 77 5.27 -26.43 5.38
CA ARG A 77 4.51 -27.47 6.09
C ARG A 77 3.68 -28.40 5.20
N SER A 78 3.27 -27.96 4.01
CA SER A 78 2.53 -28.82 3.07
C SER A 78 3.42 -29.78 2.28
N ARG A 79 4.74 -29.69 2.44
CA ARG A 79 5.73 -30.52 1.74
C ARG A 79 6.38 -31.57 2.64
N ASP A 80 6.22 -31.44 3.95
CA ASP A 80 6.58 -32.44 4.96
C ASP A 80 5.39 -33.38 5.20
#